data_AF-A0A9X3MKZ1-F1
#
_entry.id   AF-A0A9X3MKZ1-F1
#
_cell.length_a   1.000
_cell.length_b   1.000
_cell.length_c   1.000
_cell.angle_alpha   90.00
_cell.angle_beta   90.00
_cell.angle_gamma   90.00
#
_symmetry.space_group_name_H-M   'P 1'
#
loop_
_entity.id
_entity.type
_entity.pdbx_description
1 polymer ?
#
loop_
_entity_poly.entity_id
_entity_poly.type
_entity_poly.pdbx_seq_one_letter_code
_entity_poly.pdbx_strand_id
1 'polypeptide(L)'
;MKYRSALWLGIASFSLVSVSAQASIEVKAKRMLTENTMTENVAKVQTACGNEVLETNFDWAAWDDYDFAEARLDKVKTTGWLGGLINYIYDDMVKLCTTTEHAALYKEEFQKVQQIQFVGQDSVKARKAGFSLDDGGSVLKVALNPNAAYDSSTLKYLKQAWN
;
A
#
# COMPACT_ATOMS: atom_id res chain seq x y z
N MET A 1 3.13 26.84 46.20
CA MET A 1 2.60 25.63 45.52
C MET A 1 3.04 25.70 44.06
N LYS A 2 4.23 25.18 43.74
CA LYS A 2 4.50 23.97 42.93
C LYS A 2 3.74 23.91 41.59
N TYR A 3 4.45 24.31 40.54
CA TYR A 3 4.16 24.15 39.11
C TYR A 3 3.78 22.70 38.77
N ARG A 4 2.69 22.51 38.04
CA ARG A 4 2.39 21.25 37.34
C ARG A 4 2.82 21.40 35.89
N SER A 5 4.02 20.94 35.59
CA SER A 5 4.48 20.71 34.21
C SER A 5 3.70 19.51 33.65
N ALA A 6 2.87 19.74 32.65
CA ALA A 6 2.27 18.68 31.85
C ALA A 6 3.34 18.11 30.94
N LEU A 7 3.89 16.97 31.33
CA LEU A 7 4.79 16.16 30.52
C LEU A 7 3.96 15.55 29.38
N TRP A 8 3.95 16.20 28.21
CA TRP A 8 3.49 15.59 26.97
C TRP A 8 4.51 14.54 26.56
N LEU A 9 4.28 13.30 27.01
CA LEU A 9 4.98 12.12 26.51
C LEU A 9 4.52 11.91 25.07
N GLY A 10 5.39 12.27 24.13
CA GLY A 10 5.22 11.97 22.72
C GLY A 10 5.03 10.47 22.53
N ILE A 11 3.93 10.11 21.88
CA ILE A 11 3.75 8.78 21.32
C ILE A 11 4.69 8.74 20.12
N ALA A 12 5.91 8.23 20.35
CA ALA A 12 6.76 7.78 19.28
C ALA A 12 6.03 6.59 18.63
N SER A 13 5.43 6.83 17.47
CA SER A 13 4.98 5.77 16.58
C SER A 13 6.19 4.91 16.26
N PHE A 14 6.29 3.75 16.90
CA PHE A 14 7.26 2.74 16.55
C PHE A 14 6.83 2.18 15.20
N SER A 15 7.36 2.77 14.12
CA SER A 15 7.44 2.07 12.84
C SER A 15 8.17 0.76 13.12
N LEU A 16 7.43 -0.35 13.16
CA LEU A 16 7.98 -1.69 13.16
C LEU A 16 8.67 -1.87 11.81
N VAL A 17 9.91 -1.40 11.71
CA VAL A 17 10.80 -1.74 10.60
C VAL A 17 11.02 -3.24 10.75
N SER A 18 10.24 -4.02 10.01
CA SER A 18 10.44 -5.45 9.91
C SER A 18 11.80 -5.66 9.25
N VAL A 19 12.83 -5.84 10.06
CA VAL A 19 14.18 -6.14 9.60
C VAL A 19 14.19 -7.58 9.11
N SER A 20 13.77 -7.79 7.86
CA SER A 20 14.01 -9.05 7.15
C SER A 20 15.52 -9.19 6.94
N ALA A 21 16.16 -9.99 7.80
CA ALA A 21 17.62 -10.10 7.91
C ALA A 21 18.33 -10.68 6.64
N GLN A 22 17.62 -11.03 5.57
CA GLN A 22 18.16 -11.78 4.42
C GLN A 22 18.15 -11.04 3.07
N ALA A 23 17.68 -9.79 3.00
CA ALA A 23 17.69 -9.03 1.74
C ALA A 23 19.06 -8.37 1.45
N SER A 24 19.48 -8.35 0.18
CA SER A 24 20.69 -7.61 -0.26
C SER A 24 20.51 -6.10 -0.05
N ILE A 25 21.62 -5.34 0.00
CA ILE A 25 21.59 -3.87 0.18
C ILE A 25 20.74 -3.20 -0.91
N GLU A 26 20.84 -3.67 -2.17
CA GLU A 26 20.06 -3.12 -3.26
C GLU A 26 18.56 -3.37 -3.09
N VAL A 27 18.16 -4.57 -2.67
CA VAL A 27 16.75 -4.87 -2.36
C VAL A 27 16.27 -3.97 -1.22
N LYS A 28 17.06 -3.82 -0.15
CA LYS A 28 16.72 -2.92 0.97
C LYS A 28 16.51 -1.47 0.51
N ALA A 29 17.39 -0.96 -0.35
CA ALA A 29 17.25 0.39 -0.91
C ALA A 29 15.94 0.55 -1.73
N LYS A 30 15.55 -0.47 -2.52
CA LYS A 30 14.28 -0.45 -3.25
C LYS A 30 13.05 -0.49 -2.33
N ARG A 31 13.13 -1.19 -1.20
CA ARG A 31 12.06 -1.20 -0.18
C ARG A 31 11.89 0.14 0.47
N MET A 32 12.99 0.73 0.95
CA MET A 32 12.96 2.07 1.54
C MET A 32 12.35 3.09 0.57
N LEU A 33 12.73 3.04 -0.71
CA LEU A 33 12.13 3.90 -1.73
C LEU A 33 10.61 3.65 -1.86
N THR A 34 10.19 2.39 -1.88
CA THR A 34 8.78 2.02 -1.96
C THR A 34 7.99 2.54 -0.76
N GLU A 35 8.50 2.37 0.46
CA GLU A 35 7.86 2.86 1.69
C GLU A 35 7.76 4.39 1.73
N ASN A 36 8.80 5.09 1.27
CA ASN A 36 8.76 6.55 1.12
C ASN A 36 7.66 6.96 0.12
N THR A 37 7.60 6.30 -1.04
CA THR A 37 6.55 6.52 -2.04
C THR A 37 5.16 6.24 -1.48
N MET A 38 4.99 5.19 -0.66
CA MET A 38 3.73 4.91 0.01
C MET A 38 3.34 6.05 0.95
N THR A 39 4.28 6.51 1.80
CA THR A 39 4.06 7.59 2.76
C THR A 39 3.65 8.89 2.06
N GLU A 40 4.33 9.26 0.97
CA GLU A 40 4.02 10.46 0.17
C GLU A 40 2.63 10.36 -0.48
N ASN A 41 2.26 9.20 -1.00
CA ASN A 41 1.01 9.02 -1.71
C ASN A 41 -0.21 8.85 -0.79
N VAL A 42 -0.04 8.35 0.44
CA VAL A 42 -1.10 8.36 1.46
C VAL A 42 -1.63 9.77 1.67
N ALA A 43 -0.75 10.77 1.81
CA ALA A 43 -1.16 12.16 1.98
C ALA A 43 -1.99 12.68 0.78
N LYS A 44 -1.67 12.24 -0.44
CA LYS A 44 -2.43 12.59 -1.65
C LYS A 44 -3.83 11.96 -1.63
N VAL A 45 -3.94 10.69 -1.25
CA VAL A 45 -5.24 10.02 -1.10
C VAL A 45 -6.06 10.68 0.00
N GLN A 46 -5.48 10.94 1.18
CA GLN A 46 -6.17 11.65 2.26
C GLN A 46 -6.75 12.98 1.79
N THR A 47 -5.96 13.76 1.04
CA THR A 47 -6.41 15.05 0.52
C THR A 47 -7.52 14.89 -0.53
N ALA A 48 -7.36 13.97 -1.48
CA ALA A 48 -8.29 13.76 -2.59
C ALA A 48 -9.62 13.15 -2.13
N CYS A 49 -9.54 12.12 -1.31
CA CYS A 49 -10.67 11.34 -0.81
C CYS A 49 -11.23 11.89 0.51
N GLY A 50 -10.56 12.82 1.18
CA GLY A 50 -11.05 13.45 2.41
C GLY A 50 -10.97 12.56 3.64
N ASN A 51 -9.98 11.66 3.70
CA ASN A 51 -9.69 10.85 4.87
C ASN A 51 -8.92 11.67 5.91
N GLU A 52 -9.42 11.74 7.14
CA GLU A 52 -8.70 12.39 8.25
C GLU A 52 -7.48 11.56 8.69
N VAL A 53 -7.63 10.24 8.73
CA VAL A 53 -6.59 9.27 9.06
C VAL A 53 -6.58 8.21 7.98
N LEU A 54 -5.40 7.91 7.46
CA LEU A 54 -5.17 6.80 6.54
C LEU A 54 -3.78 6.26 6.80
N GLU A 55 -3.69 5.03 7.26
CA GLU A 55 -2.44 4.33 7.48
C GLU A 55 -2.11 3.45 6.27
N THR A 56 -0.83 3.12 6.12
CA THR A 56 -0.40 2.17 5.10
C THR A 56 0.72 1.29 5.61
N ASN A 57 0.72 0.03 5.17
CA ASN A 57 1.80 -0.91 5.44
C ASN A 57 1.94 -1.91 4.30
N PHE A 58 3.13 -2.52 4.23
CA PHE A 58 3.46 -3.56 3.25
C PHE A 58 3.97 -4.80 3.97
N ASP A 59 3.41 -5.96 3.64
CA ASP A 59 3.88 -7.25 4.13
C ASP A 59 5.15 -7.69 3.39
N TRP A 60 6.29 -7.16 3.83
CA TRP A 60 7.59 -7.52 3.26
C TRP A 60 7.97 -8.97 3.53
N ALA A 61 7.41 -9.61 4.57
CA ALA A 61 7.67 -11.01 4.86
C ALA A 61 7.07 -11.90 3.77
N ALA A 62 5.79 -11.70 3.45
CA ALA A 62 5.14 -12.40 2.34
C ALA A 62 5.85 -12.15 1.00
N TRP A 63 6.36 -10.93 0.77
CA TRP A 63 7.15 -10.64 -0.43
C TRP A 63 8.48 -11.38 -0.49
N ASP A 64 9.11 -11.57 0.67
CA ASP A 64 10.37 -12.30 0.76
C ASP A 64 10.22 -13.81 0.54
N ASP A 65 9.05 -14.35 0.88
CA ASP A 65 8.74 -15.77 0.78
C ASP A 65 8.46 -16.24 -0.66
N TYR A 66 8.27 -15.32 -1.62
CA TYR A 66 8.12 -15.72 -3.02
C TYR A 66 9.39 -16.29 -3.62
N ASP A 67 9.24 -17.39 -4.37
CA ASP A 67 10.28 -17.91 -5.24
C ASP A 67 10.36 -17.10 -6.55
N PHE A 68 11.23 -16.09 -6.55
CA PHE A 68 11.53 -15.28 -7.74
C PHE A 68 12.14 -16.12 -8.88
N ALA A 69 12.83 -17.22 -8.56
CA ALA A 69 13.45 -18.08 -9.57
C ALA A 69 12.39 -18.91 -10.31
N GLU A 70 11.35 -19.40 -9.63
CA GLU A 70 10.21 -20.08 -10.28
C GLU A 70 9.59 -19.19 -11.36
N ALA A 71 9.44 -17.89 -11.06
CA ALA A 71 8.88 -16.92 -11.99
C ALA A 71 9.90 -16.35 -13.00
N ARG A 72 11.18 -16.74 -12.91
CA ARG A 72 12.31 -16.19 -13.71
C ARG A 72 12.44 -14.67 -13.60
N LEU A 73 12.22 -14.15 -12.40
CA LEU A 73 12.25 -12.72 -12.09
C LEU A 73 13.53 -12.35 -11.35
N ASP A 74 14.06 -11.16 -11.64
CA ASP A 74 15.14 -10.57 -10.85
C ASP A 74 14.57 -9.87 -9.62
N LYS A 75 15.00 -10.25 -8.42
CA LYS A 75 14.43 -9.75 -7.16
C LYS A 75 14.66 -8.24 -6.97
N VAL A 76 15.83 -7.72 -7.35
CA VAL A 76 16.14 -6.29 -7.21
C VAL A 76 15.26 -5.47 -8.15
N LYS A 77 15.23 -5.84 -9.43
CA LYS A 77 14.48 -5.16 -10.48
C LYS A 77 12.97 -5.23 -10.21
N THR A 78 12.48 -6.39 -9.81
CA THR A 78 11.05 -6.60 -9.53
C THR A 78 10.60 -5.83 -8.29
N THR A 79 11.43 -5.76 -7.24
CA THR A 79 11.16 -4.89 -6.09
C THR A 79 11.18 -3.41 -6.50
N GLY A 80 12.03 -3.02 -7.46
CA GLY A 80 11.99 -1.67 -8.04
C GLY A 80 10.71 -1.36 -8.81
N TRP A 81 10.20 -2.32 -9.60
CA TRP A 81 8.94 -2.16 -10.33
C TRP A 81 7.71 -2.14 -9.43
N LEU A 82 7.73 -2.93 -8.34
CA LEU A 82 6.69 -2.92 -7.33
C LEU A 82 6.41 -1.49 -6.81
N GLY A 83 7.45 -0.71 -6.50
CA GLY A 83 7.27 0.68 -6.06
C GLY A 83 6.57 1.56 -7.10
N GLY A 84 6.87 1.36 -8.38
CA GLY A 84 6.18 2.04 -9.48
C GLY A 84 4.70 1.65 -9.59
N LEU A 85 4.39 0.36 -9.47
CA LEU A 85 3.00 -0.13 -9.43
C LEU A 85 2.23 0.47 -8.26
N ILE A 86 2.82 0.47 -7.06
CA ILE A 86 2.18 1.00 -5.85
C ILE A 86 1.85 2.49 -6.05
N ASN A 87 2.75 3.27 -6.64
CA ASN A 87 2.46 4.65 -7.00
C ASN A 87 1.24 4.77 -7.94
N TYR A 88 1.15 3.92 -8.98
CA TYR A 88 -0.02 3.91 -9.87
C TYR A 88 -1.32 3.51 -9.18
N ILE A 89 -1.27 2.58 -8.24
CA ILE A 89 -2.43 2.19 -7.43
C ILE A 89 -2.95 3.39 -6.64
N TYR A 90 -2.05 4.15 -6.01
CA TYR A 90 -2.42 5.38 -5.31
C TYR A 90 -2.97 6.46 -6.25
N ASP A 91 -2.35 6.67 -7.41
CA ASP A 91 -2.86 7.60 -8.42
C ASP A 91 -4.28 7.21 -8.87
N ASP A 92 -4.57 5.91 -8.98
CA ASP A 92 -5.89 5.41 -9.32
C ASP A 92 -6.92 5.61 -8.18
N MET A 93 -6.52 5.46 -6.92
CA MET A 93 -7.36 5.83 -5.76
C MET A 93 -7.72 7.32 -5.82
N VAL A 94 -6.73 8.20 -6.06
CA VAL A 94 -6.96 9.64 -6.22
C VAL A 94 -7.93 9.91 -7.37
N LYS A 95 -7.76 9.27 -8.53
CA LYS A 95 -8.67 9.42 -9.68
C LYS A 95 -10.09 9.01 -9.32
N LEU A 96 -10.28 7.90 -8.60
CA LEU A 96 -11.62 7.47 -8.17
C LEU A 96 -12.34 8.58 -7.40
N CYS A 97 -11.67 9.23 -6.47
CA CYS A 97 -12.25 10.30 -5.65
C CYS A 97 -12.36 11.68 -6.33
N THR A 98 -11.78 11.87 -7.53
CA THR A 98 -11.65 13.23 -8.12
C THR A 98 -12.10 13.36 -9.58
N THR A 99 -11.90 12.35 -10.42
CA THR A 99 -12.07 12.47 -11.88
C THR A 99 -13.06 11.49 -12.48
N THR A 100 -13.53 10.50 -11.72
CA THR A 100 -14.53 9.55 -12.22
C THR A 100 -15.96 10.08 -12.12
N GLU A 101 -16.86 9.55 -12.95
CA GLU A 101 -18.29 9.90 -12.97
C GLU A 101 -19.01 9.66 -11.64
N HIS A 102 -18.45 8.79 -10.78
CA HIS A 102 -18.98 8.45 -9.45
C HIS A 102 -18.07 8.95 -8.32
N ALA A 103 -17.27 10.00 -8.57
CA ALA A 103 -16.24 10.46 -7.62
C ALA A 103 -16.78 10.78 -6.22
N ALA A 104 -17.98 11.37 -6.12
CA ALA A 104 -18.61 11.65 -4.83
C ALA A 104 -18.92 10.37 -4.04
N LEU A 105 -19.45 9.33 -4.70
CA LEU A 105 -19.74 8.04 -4.07
C LEU A 105 -18.46 7.33 -3.63
N TYR A 106 -17.44 7.29 -4.51
CA TYR A 106 -16.13 6.74 -4.14
C TYR A 106 -15.53 7.50 -2.96
N LYS A 107 -15.67 8.84 -2.92
CA LYS A 107 -15.18 9.64 -1.80
C LYS A 107 -15.83 9.23 -0.47
N GLU A 108 -17.15 9.11 -0.43
CA GLU A 108 -17.88 8.67 0.77
C GLU A 108 -17.45 7.27 1.24
N GLU A 109 -17.23 6.35 0.30
CA GLU A 109 -16.77 5.01 0.63
C GLU A 109 -15.29 4.99 1.07
N PHE A 110 -14.41 5.71 0.38
CA PHE A 110 -13.00 5.81 0.74
C PHE A 110 -12.81 6.46 2.12
N GLN A 111 -13.65 7.42 2.52
CA GLN A 111 -13.57 8.02 3.86
C GLN A 111 -13.75 7.02 5.01
N LYS A 112 -14.37 5.86 4.76
CA LYS A 112 -14.49 4.77 5.73
C LYS A 112 -13.19 3.97 5.86
N VAL A 113 -12.36 3.98 4.82
CA VAL A 113 -11.06 3.30 4.81
C VAL A 113 -10.09 4.04 5.72
N GLN A 114 -9.58 3.34 6.72
CA GLN A 114 -8.60 3.84 7.68
C GLN A 114 -7.21 3.26 7.42
N GLN A 115 -7.13 2.13 6.70
CA GLN A 115 -5.87 1.48 6.39
C GLN A 115 -5.85 0.93 4.96
N ILE A 116 -4.73 1.12 4.28
CA ILE A 116 -4.38 0.42 3.04
C ILE A 116 -3.30 -0.61 3.36
N GLN A 117 -3.66 -1.89 3.24
CA GLN A 117 -2.76 -3.00 3.58
C GLN A 117 -2.30 -3.72 2.32
N PHE A 118 -1.02 -3.62 2.00
CA PHE A 118 -0.43 -4.39 0.90
C PHE A 118 0.01 -5.77 1.41
N VAL A 119 -0.56 -6.83 0.83
CA VAL A 119 -0.37 -8.23 1.26
C VAL A 119 0.12 -9.12 0.12
N GLY A 120 0.63 -10.30 0.44
CA GLY A 120 0.93 -11.33 -0.57
C GLY A 120 -0.33 -11.94 -1.20
N GLN A 121 -0.25 -12.33 -2.47
CA GLN A 121 -1.15 -13.29 -3.11
C GLN A 121 -0.62 -14.72 -2.98
N ASP A 122 -1.54 -15.68 -2.87
CA ASP A 122 -1.19 -17.11 -2.72
C ASP A 122 -0.39 -17.71 -3.89
N SER A 123 -0.49 -17.10 -5.08
CA SER A 123 0.13 -17.62 -6.29
C SER A 123 0.97 -16.58 -6.99
N VAL A 124 2.26 -16.84 -7.17
CA VAL A 124 3.18 -16.00 -7.97
C VAL A 124 2.72 -15.88 -9.43
N LYS A 125 1.86 -16.77 -9.93
CA LYS A 125 1.41 -16.77 -11.34
C LYS A 125 0.30 -15.75 -11.61
N ALA A 126 -0.36 -15.24 -10.58
CA ALA A 126 -1.36 -14.19 -10.75
C ALA A 126 -0.69 -12.92 -11.29
N ARG A 127 -1.19 -12.40 -12.41
CA ARG A 127 -0.57 -11.26 -13.12
C ARG A 127 -1.17 -9.92 -12.75
N LYS A 128 -2.19 -9.91 -11.88
CA LYS A 128 -3.03 -8.76 -11.59
C LYS A 128 -3.06 -8.51 -10.10
N ALA A 129 -3.07 -7.24 -9.71
CA ALA A 129 -3.29 -6.86 -8.33
C ALA A 129 -4.72 -7.25 -7.92
N GLY A 130 -4.86 -7.76 -6.69
CA GLY A 130 -6.15 -8.05 -6.08
C GLY A 130 -6.55 -6.92 -5.15
N PHE A 131 -7.84 -6.61 -5.09
CA PHE A 131 -8.38 -5.57 -4.23
C PHE A 131 -9.60 -6.12 -3.49
N SER A 132 -9.63 -5.95 -2.18
CA SER A 132 -10.79 -6.32 -1.35
C SER A 132 -10.95 -5.37 -0.18
N LEU A 133 -12.18 -5.29 0.32
CA LEU A 133 -12.51 -4.58 1.54
C LEU A 133 -12.70 -5.58 2.67
N ASP A 134 -12.00 -5.33 3.77
CA ASP A 134 -12.05 -6.12 4.98
C ASP A 134 -12.55 -5.23 6.15
N ASP A 135 -12.83 -5.85 7.30
CA ASP A 135 -13.26 -5.18 8.53
C ASP A 135 -14.39 -4.16 8.31
N GLY A 136 -15.44 -4.60 7.60
CA GLY A 136 -16.61 -3.78 7.29
C GLY A 136 -16.33 -2.60 6.36
N GLY A 137 -15.24 -2.65 5.57
CA GLY A 137 -14.83 -1.57 4.66
C GLY A 137 -13.79 -0.62 5.23
N SER A 138 -13.30 -0.84 6.45
CA SER A 138 -12.28 0.00 7.07
C SER A 138 -10.85 -0.31 6.60
N VAL A 139 -10.61 -1.51 6.06
CA VAL A 139 -9.30 -1.93 5.53
C VAL A 139 -9.43 -2.23 4.05
N LEU A 140 -8.68 -1.50 3.22
CA LEU A 140 -8.51 -1.81 1.81
C LEU A 140 -7.27 -2.70 1.65
N LYS A 141 -7.48 -3.98 1.37
CA LYS A 141 -6.39 -4.92 1.08
C LYS A 141 -6.01 -4.84 -0.38
N VAL A 142 -4.71 -4.73 -0.63
CA VAL A 142 -4.09 -4.74 -1.96
C VAL A 142 -3.17 -5.94 -2.04
N ALA A 143 -3.65 -7.02 -2.64
CA ALA A 143 -2.90 -8.27 -2.75
C ALA A 143 -1.98 -8.22 -3.97
N LEU A 144 -0.67 -8.37 -3.75
CA LEU A 144 0.38 -8.28 -4.75
C LEU A 144 1.32 -9.49 -4.71
N ASN A 145 1.92 -9.78 -5.85
CA ASN A 145 3.02 -10.72 -6.01
C ASN A 145 4.05 -10.15 -7.02
N PRO A 146 5.20 -10.82 -7.20
CA PRO A 146 6.22 -10.41 -8.18
C PRO A 146 5.73 -10.25 -9.64
N ASN A 147 4.81 -11.08 -10.14
CA ASN A 147 4.29 -10.96 -11.50
C ASN A 147 3.23 -9.85 -11.65
N ALA A 148 2.54 -9.49 -10.57
CA ALA A 148 1.61 -8.39 -10.53
C ALA A 148 2.32 -7.03 -10.62
N ALA A 149 3.64 -6.95 -10.36
CA ALA A 149 4.45 -5.74 -10.45
C ALA A 149 4.39 -5.01 -11.82
N TYR A 150 3.83 -5.65 -12.84
CA TYR A 150 3.64 -5.12 -14.20
C TYR A 150 2.18 -4.83 -14.54
N ASP A 151 1.28 -4.87 -13.56
CA ASP A 151 -0.14 -4.66 -13.80
C ASP A 151 -0.43 -3.20 -14.17
N SER A 152 -1.01 -2.99 -15.35
CA SER A 152 -1.44 -1.68 -15.84
C SER A 152 -2.95 -1.47 -15.76
N SER A 153 -3.68 -2.39 -15.12
CA SER A 153 -5.16 -2.41 -15.07
C SER A 153 -5.72 -2.19 -13.66
N THR A 154 -4.92 -1.60 -12.78
CA THR A 154 -5.21 -1.36 -11.35
C THR A 154 -6.52 -0.63 -11.13
N LEU A 155 -6.81 0.46 -11.86
CA LEU A 155 -8.07 1.20 -11.74
C LEU A 155 -9.31 0.30 -11.93
N LYS A 156 -9.27 -0.60 -12.91
CA LYS A 156 -10.40 -1.50 -13.21
C LYS A 156 -10.67 -2.42 -12.01
N TYR A 157 -9.64 -3.03 -11.46
CA TYR A 157 -9.79 -3.99 -10.36
C TYR A 157 -10.02 -3.31 -9.01
N LEU A 158 -9.46 -2.12 -8.80
CA LEU A 158 -9.73 -1.31 -7.62
C LEU A 158 -11.22 -0.95 -7.51
N LYS A 159 -11.88 -0.58 -8.62
CA LYS A 159 -13.33 -0.36 -8.65
C LYS A 159 -14.13 -1.58 -8.21
N GLN A 160 -13.63 -2.80 -8.49
CA GLN A 160 -14.34 -4.03 -8.15
C GLN A 160 -14.34 -4.32 -6.65
N ALA A 161 -13.52 -3.66 -5.84
CA ALA A 161 -13.55 -3.82 -4.38
C ALA A 161 -14.85 -3.32 -3.74
N TRP A 162 -15.62 -2.48 -4.45
CA TRP A 162 -16.91 -1.93 -4.01
C TRP A 162 -18.12 -2.50 -4.77
N ASN A 163 -17.96 -3.60 -5.51
CA ASN A 163 -19.03 -4.31 -6.20
C ASN A 163 -19.31 -5.66 -5.53
#